data_AF-A0A851NIX4-F1
#
_entry.id   AF-A0A851NIX4-F1
#
_cell.length_a   1.000
_cell.length_b   1.000
_cell.length_c   1.000
_cell.angle_alpha   90.00
_cell.angle_beta   90.00
_cell.angle_gamma   90.00
#
_symmetry.space_group_name_H-M   'P 1'
#
loop_
_entity.id
_entity.type
_entity.pdbx_description
1 polymer ?
#
loop_
_entity_poly.entity_id
_entity_poly.type
_entity_poly.pdbx_seq_one_letter_code
_entity_poly.pdbx_strand_id
1 'polypeptide(L)'
;MATIAELKAVLKDTLEKRGALGEIKARIRAEVFNALDDRSEPRPPLSHENLLINELIREYLEFNAYRYTASVLTAEAGQPEVPLDRQFLVKELNIVEDANGKSVPLLYGIISHFLRGSKEESTQGALPKVSLLNYPRLNLAKPSTERNHK
;
A
#
# COMPACT_ATOMS: atom_id res chain seq x y z
N MET A 1 24.83 -26.55 -26.60
CA MET A 1 25.28 -26.40 -25.19
C MET A 1 24.57 -25.18 -24.64
N ALA A 2 23.85 -25.28 -23.53
CA ALA A 2 23.19 -24.12 -22.93
C ALA A 2 24.26 -23.11 -22.50
N THR A 3 24.11 -21.86 -22.93
CA THR A 3 25.05 -20.80 -22.57
C THR A 3 24.81 -20.37 -21.11
N ILE A 4 25.86 -19.84 -20.46
CA ILE A 4 25.76 -19.33 -19.09
C ILE A 4 24.68 -18.23 -18.98
N ALA A 5 24.46 -17.47 -20.06
CA ALA A 5 23.42 -16.45 -20.14
C ALA A 5 22.01 -17.05 -20.12
N GLU A 6 21.76 -18.12 -20.88
CA GLU A 6 20.48 -18.84 -20.88
C GLU A 6 20.19 -19.46 -19.51
N LEU A 7 21.21 -20.06 -18.88
CA LEU A 7 21.05 -20.64 -17.55
C LEU A 7 20.71 -19.57 -16.50
N LYS A 8 21.36 -18.40 -16.56
CA LYS A 8 21.06 -17.25 -15.71
C LYS A 8 19.64 -16.72 -15.94
N ALA A 9 19.19 -16.65 -17.19
CA ALA A 9 17.84 -16.21 -17.54
C ALA A 9 16.78 -17.16 -16.99
N VAL A 10 16.96 -18.47 -17.19
CA VAL A 10 16.04 -19.50 -16.68
C VAL A 10 15.98 -19.50 -15.15
N LEU A 11 17.13 -19.38 -14.48
CA LEU A 11 17.18 -19.30 -13.02
C LEU A 11 16.45 -18.06 -12.50
N LYS A 12 16.68 -16.89 -13.11
CA LYS A 12 15.99 -15.65 -12.76
C LYS A 12 14.48 -15.80 -12.93
N ASP A 13 14.03 -16.31 -14.07
CA ASP A 13 12.61 -16.48 -14.38
C ASP A 13 11.94 -17.49 -13.42
N THR A 14 12.67 -18.54 -13.03
CA THR A 14 12.22 -19.51 -12.03
C THR A 14 12.08 -18.88 -10.64
N LEU A 15 13.05 -18.06 -10.21
CA LEU A 15 12.99 -17.35 -8.93
C LEU A 15 11.93 -16.25 -8.91
N GLU A 16 11.65 -15.60 -10.05
CA GLU A 16 10.56 -14.63 -10.20
C GLU A 16 9.19 -15.33 -10.12
N LYS A 17 8.99 -16.44 -10.83
CA LYS A 17 7.74 -17.23 -10.79
C LYS A 17 7.45 -17.82 -9.41
N ARG A 18 8.48 -18.25 -8.69
CA ARG A 18 8.35 -18.72 -7.29
C ARG A 18 8.17 -17.58 -6.29
N GLY A 19 8.31 -16.32 -6.71
CA GLY A 19 8.25 -15.15 -5.85
C GLY A 19 9.51 -14.88 -5.02
N ALA A 20 10.41 -15.86 -4.87
CA ALA A 20 11.65 -15.72 -4.09
C ALA A 20 12.49 -14.50 -4.50
N LEU A 21 12.57 -14.18 -5.80
CA LEU A 21 13.30 -12.97 -6.23
C LEU A 21 12.59 -11.67 -5.82
N GLY A 22 11.26 -11.68 -5.79
CA GLY A 22 10.45 -10.57 -5.31
C GLY A 22 10.68 -10.32 -3.82
N GLU A 23 10.71 -11.39 -3.02
CA GLU A 23 11.01 -11.36 -1.59
C GLU A 23 12.39 -10.76 -1.30
N ILE A 24 13.41 -11.26 -1.98
CA ILE A 24 14.78 -10.81 -1.80
C ILE A 24 14.90 -9.32 -2.18
N LYS A 25 14.31 -8.91 -3.32
CA LYS A 25 14.29 -7.50 -3.73
C LYS A 25 13.56 -6.61 -2.73
N ALA A 26 12.43 -7.06 -2.18
CA ALA A 26 11.68 -6.34 -1.15
C ALA A 26 12.52 -6.15 0.12
N ARG A 27 13.16 -7.21 0.60
CA ARG A 27 14.04 -7.16 1.76
C ARG A 27 15.25 -6.26 1.55
N ILE A 28 15.87 -6.30 0.37
CA ILE A 28 16.96 -5.37 0.01
C ILE A 28 16.45 -3.93 0.02
N ARG A 29 15.26 -3.65 -0.54
CA ARG A 29 14.68 -2.30 -0.51
C ARG A 29 14.45 -1.82 0.91
N ALA A 30 13.88 -2.67 1.77
CA ALA A 30 13.67 -2.36 3.18
C ALA A 30 15.00 -2.06 3.90
N GLU A 31 16.05 -2.85 3.67
CA GLU A 31 17.34 -2.61 4.32
C GLU A 31 18.11 -1.42 3.75
N VAL A 32 17.99 -1.17 2.45
CA VAL A 32 18.54 0.04 1.84
C VAL A 32 17.82 1.26 2.42
N PHE A 33 16.49 1.20 2.57
CA PHE A 33 15.73 2.27 3.22
C PHE A 33 16.21 2.48 4.66
N ASN A 34 16.28 1.41 5.48
CA ASN A 34 16.78 1.49 6.86
C ASN A 34 18.22 2.02 6.98
N ALA A 35 19.10 1.68 6.02
CA ALA A 35 20.50 2.08 6.03
C ALA A 35 20.73 3.51 5.52
N LEU A 36 19.86 4.00 4.63
CA LEU A 36 19.85 5.38 4.15
C LEU A 36 19.03 6.32 5.06
N ASP A 37 18.20 5.79 5.94
CA ASP A 37 17.40 6.55 6.92
C ASP A 37 18.36 7.30 7.86
N ASP A 38 18.58 8.59 7.57
CA ASP A 38 19.38 9.47 8.40
C ASP A 38 18.60 9.68 9.71
N ARG A 39 18.98 8.93 10.76
CA ARG A 39 18.28 8.88 12.07
C ARG A 39 18.13 10.24 12.77
N SER A 40 18.65 11.32 12.19
CA SER A 40 18.45 12.70 12.63
C SER A 40 17.07 13.27 12.30
N GLU A 41 16.39 12.77 11.26
CA GLU A 41 15.02 13.20 10.95
C GLU A 41 14.01 12.27 11.64
N PRO A 42 13.20 12.76 12.60
CA PRO A 42 12.17 11.94 13.20
C PRO A 42 11.18 11.54 12.10
N ARG A 43 10.94 10.22 11.96
CA ARG A 43 9.94 9.70 11.03
C ARG A 43 8.63 10.49 11.22
N PRO A 44 7.99 10.96 10.13
CA PRO A 44 6.69 11.58 10.24
C PRO A 44 5.78 10.65 11.04
N PRO A 45 5.14 11.13 12.11
CA PRO A 45 4.27 10.27 12.90
C PRO A 45 3.15 9.74 12.00
N LEU A 46 2.97 8.42 12.01
CA LEU A 46 1.88 7.77 11.27
C LEU A 46 0.56 8.29 11.84
N SER A 47 -0.15 9.13 11.07
CA SER A 47 -1.45 9.64 11.49
C SER A 47 -2.46 8.50 11.57
N HIS A 48 -3.50 8.67 12.38
CA HIS A 48 -4.61 7.72 12.48
C HIS A 48 -5.23 7.41 11.12
N GLU A 49 -5.43 8.44 10.29
CA GLU A 49 -5.95 8.29 8.93
C GLU A 49 -5.02 7.46 8.03
N ASN A 50 -3.71 7.74 8.07
CA ASN A 50 -2.74 6.98 7.29
C ASN A 50 -2.64 5.53 7.75
N LEU A 51 -2.77 5.27 9.05
CA LEU A 51 -2.84 3.90 9.56
C LEU A 51 -4.05 3.18 8.96
N LEU A 52 -5.26 3.75 9.04
CA LEU A 52 -6.45 3.14 8.46
C LEU A 52 -6.34 2.92 6.95
N ILE A 53 -5.80 3.90 6.22
CA ILE A 53 -5.57 3.77 4.77
C ILE A 53 -4.59 2.64 4.48
N ASN A 54 -3.48 2.57 5.20
CA ASN A 54 -2.47 1.53 5.00
C ASN A 54 -3.00 0.14 5.36
N GLU A 55 -3.86 0.02 6.37
CA GLU A 55 -4.55 -1.23 6.71
C GLU A 55 -5.47 -1.69 5.58
N LEU A 56 -6.27 -0.78 5.01
CA LEU A 56 -7.12 -1.09 3.85
C LEU A 56 -6.30 -1.51 2.63
N ILE A 57 -5.15 -0.86 2.40
CA ILE A 57 -4.23 -1.22 1.32
C ILE A 57 -3.58 -2.58 1.62
N ARG A 58 -3.13 -2.84 2.85
CA ARG A 58 -2.51 -4.12 3.23
C ARG A 58 -3.49 -5.26 2.99
N GLU A 59 -4.74 -5.12 3.44
CA GLU A 59 -5.80 -6.11 3.22
C GLU A 59 -6.05 -6.37 1.72
N TYR A 60 -6.10 -5.32 0.91
CA TYR A 60 -6.21 -5.43 -0.55
C TYR A 60 -5.03 -6.19 -1.18
N LEU A 61 -3.80 -5.86 -0.77
CA LEU A 61 -2.59 -6.48 -1.29
C LEU A 61 -2.52 -7.96 -0.91
N GLU A 62 -2.86 -8.30 0.34
CA GLU A 62 -2.89 -9.68 0.82
C GLU A 62 -3.91 -10.53 0.07
N PHE A 63 -5.12 -10.01 -0.11
CA PHE A 63 -6.19 -10.70 -0.85
C PHE A 63 -5.81 -10.99 -2.31
N ASN A 64 -5.11 -10.05 -2.96
CA ASN A 64 -4.63 -10.22 -4.34
C ASN A 64 -3.27 -10.93 -4.46
N ALA A 65 -2.77 -11.51 -3.36
CA ALA A 65 -1.49 -12.22 -3.29
C ALA A 65 -0.23 -11.35 -3.59
N TYR A 66 -0.31 -10.03 -3.41
CA TYR A 66 0.81 -9.10 -3.55
C TYR A 66 1.68 -9.01 -2.28
N ARG A 67 2.09 -10.18 -1.76
CA ARG A 67 2.75 -10.32 -0.45
C ARG A 67 4.05 -9.51 -0.30
N TYR A 68 4.85 -9.44 -1.35
CA TYR A 68 6.11 -8.69 -1.31
C TYR A 68 5.89 -7.19 -1.22
N THR A 69 4.88 -6.67 -1.91
CA THR A 69 4.50 -5.25 -1.84
C THR A 69 3.96 -4.90 -0.46
N ALA A 70 3.14 -5.78 0.14
CA ALA A 70 2.63 -5.58 1.50
C ALA A 70 3.75 -5.52 2.56
N SER A 71 4.78 -6.36 2.41
CA SER A 71 5.95 -6.35 3.29
C SER A 71 6.74 -5.03 3.17
N VAL A 72 6.96 -4.54 1.95
CA VAL A 72 7.63 -3.25 1.72
C VAL A 72 6.81 -2.10 2.30
N LEU A 73 5.50 -2.05 2.03
CA LEU A 73 4.60 -1.02 2.57
C LEU A 73 4.67 -0.99 4.11
N THR A 74 4.68 -2.16 4.74
CA THR A 74 4.72 -2.25 6.20
C THR A 74 6.00 -1.68 6.78
N ALA A 75 7.15 -2.00 6.16
CA ALA A 75 8.45 -1.49 6.56
C ALA A 75 8.58 0.03 6.30
N GLU A 76 8.14 0.51 5.14
CA GLU A 76 8.24 1.92 4.73
C GLU A 76 7.30 2.82 5.55
N ALA A 77 6.07 2.39 5.81
CA ALA A 77 5.10 3.16 6.58
C ALA A 77 5.37 3.16 8.09
N GLY A 78 6.26 2.28 8.57
CA GLY A 78 6.47 2.07 10.01
C GLY A 78 5.22 1.56 10.73
N GLN A 79 4.31 0.90 10.02
CA GLN A 79 3.09 0.35 10.61
C GLN A 79 3.39 -0.96 11.36
N PRO A 80 2.53 -1.37 12.30
CA PRO A 80 2.67 -2.66 12.97
C PRO A 80 2.69 -3.84 11.99
N GLU A 81 3.53 -4.83 12.26
CA GLU A 81 3.57 -6.09 11.48
C GLU A 81 2.29 -6.90 11.65
N VAL A 82 1.65 -6.80 12.82
CA VAL A 82 0.36 -7.43 13.09
C VAL A 82 -0.73 -6.55 12.48
N PRO A 83 -1.54 -7.07 11.54
CA PRO A 83 -2.66 -6.34 10.98
C PRO A 83 -3.68 -5.93 12.05
N LEU A 84 -4.36 -4.81 11.85
CA LEU A 84 -5.47 -4.43 12.71
C LEU A 84 -6.66 -5.38 12.53
N ASP A 85 -7.42 -5.53 13.60
CA ASP A 85 -8.64 -6.33 13.55
C ASP A 85 -9.65 -5.71 12.58
N ARG A 86 -10.27 -6.56 11.76
CA ARG A 86 -11.23 -6.10 10.75
C ARG A 86 -12.46 -5.46 11.38
N GLN A 87 -12.96 -5.98 12.52
CA GLN A 87 -14.11 -5.37 13.19
C GLN A 87 -13.77 -3.99 13.74
N PHE A 88 -12.53 -3.77 14.17
CA PHE A 88 -12.02 -2.45 14.50
C PHE A 88 -12.07 -1.51 13.28
N LEU A 89 -11.55 -1.93 12.13
CA LEU A 89 -11.57 -1.11 10.90
C LEU A 89 -12.99 -0.76 10.45
N VAL A 90 -13.91 -1.72 10.48
CA VAL A 90 -15.32 -1.53 10.11
C VAL A 90 -15.99 -0.49 11.00
N LYS A 91 -15.76 -0.60 12.32
CA LYS A 91 -16.30 0.34 13.30
C LYS A 91 -15.71 1.74 13.13
N GLU A 92 -14.40 1.83 12.95
CA GLU A 92 -13.68 3.11 12.83
C GLU A 92 -14.05 3.85 11.54
N LEU A 93 -14.25 3.11 10.45
CA LEU A 93 -14.66 3.66 9.15
C LEU A 93 -16.18 3.82 9.01
N ASN A 94 -16.95 3.43 10.04
CA ASN A 94 -18.41 3.43 10.04
C ASN A 94 -19.03 2.72 8.81
N ILE A 95 -18.44 1.58 8.44
CA ILE A 95 -18.89 0.75 7.32
C ILE A 95 -19.90 -0.27 7.84
N VAL A 96 -20.98 -0.50 7.09
CA VAL A 96 -21.91 -1.61 7.36
C VAL A 96 -21.54 -2.76 6.44
N GLU A 97 -21.01 -3.85 7.00
CA GLU A 97 -20.73 -5.08 6.25
C GLU A 97 -22.02 -5.88 6.03
N ASP A 98 -22.31 -6.24 4.78
CA ASP A 98 -23.30 -7.25 4.47
C ASP A 98 -22.72 -8.67 4.68
N ALA A 99 -23.58 -9.70 4.70
CA ALA A 99 -23.15 -11.08 4.93
C ALA A 99 -22.12 -11.58 3.90
N ASN A 100 -22.05 -10.95 2.72
CA ASN A 100 -21.13 -11.28 1.64
C ASN A 100 -19.80 -10.50 1.73
N GLY A 101 -19.79 -9.33 2.36
CA GLY A 101 -18.65 -8.42 2.48
C GLY A 101 -17.47 -8.99 3.27
N LYS A 102 -17.71 -9.98 4.14
CA LYS A 102 -16.65 -10.68 4.90
C LYS A 102 -15.68 -11.48 4.03
N SER A 103 -16.06 -11.78 2.78
CA SER A 103 -15.25 -12.58 1.85
C SER A 103 -14.30 -11.75 0.98
N VAL A 104 -14.39 -10.41 1.04
CA VAL A 104 -13.62 -9.49 0.20
C VAL A 104 -13.02 -8.35 1.03
N PRO A 105 -11.93 -7.70 0.59
CA PRO A 105 -11.38 -6.56 1.29
C PRO A 105 -12.38 -5.41 1.40
N LEU A 106 -12.34 -4.66 2.49
CA LEU A 106 -13.22 -3.51 2.75
C LEU A 106 -13.15 -2.49 1.62
N LEU A 107 -11.98 -2.33 1.00
CA LEU A 107 -11.77 -1.44 -0.14
C LEU A 107 -12.69 -1.76 -1.34
N TYR A 108 -12.99 -3.05 -1.59
CA TYR A 108 -13.92 -3.46 -2.64
C TYR A 108 -15.35 -3.03 -2.31
N GLY A 109 -15.75 -3.14 -1.04
CA GLY A 109 -17.05 -2.68 -0.55
C GLY A 109 -17.22 -1.18 -0.69
N ILE A 110 -16.20 -0.41 -0.28
CA ILE A 110 -16.16 1.06 -0.41
C ILE A 110 -16.33 1.47 -1.87
N ILE A 111 -15.52 0.92 -2.78
CA ILE A 111 -15.62 1.24 -4.23
C ILE A 111 -16.98 0.85 -4.78
N SER A 112 -17.50 -0.33 -4.45
CA SER A 112 -18.80 -0.80 -4.92
C SER A 112 -19.94 0.10 -4.47
N HIS A 113 -19.89 0.61 -3.25
CA HIS A 113 -20.84 1.59 -2.73
C HIS A 113 -20.82 2.88 -3.56
N PHE A 114 -19.64 3.47 -3.82
CA PHE A 114 -19.53 4.69 -4.62
C PHE A 114 -19.92 4.50 -6.09
N LEU A 115 -19.61 3.34 -6.69
CA LEU A 115 -20.01 3.04 -8.07
C LEU A 115 -21.53 2.86 -8.20
N ARG A 116 -22.20 2.27 -7.18
CA ARG A 116 -23.66 2.07 -7.16
C ARG A 116 -24.42 3.33 -6.78
N GLY A 117 -23.91 4.14 -5.85
CA GLY A 117 -24.51 5.40 -5.42
C GLY A 117 -24.63 6.47 -6.51
N SER A 118 -24.01 6.27 -7.68
CA SER A 118 -24.23 7.09 -8.88
C SER A 118 -25.58 6.81 -9.58
N LYS A 119 -26.30 5.76 -9.19
CA LYS A 119 -27.57 5.35 -9.82
C LYS A 119 -28.81 5.53 -8.93
N GLU A 120 -28.65 5.60 -7.61
CA GLU A 120 -29.78 5.71 -6.67
C GLU A 120 -29.43 6.71 -5.55
N GLU A 121 -29.87 7.96 -5.72
CA GLU A 121 -29.99 8.88 -4.59
C GLU A 121 -31.11 8.37 -3.65
N SER A 122 -30.92 8.61 -2.35
CA SER A 122 -31.86 8.40 -1.23
C SER A 122 -31.88 7.01 -0.56
N THR A 123 -30.89 6.72 0.30
CA THR A 123 -31.09 6.63 1.77
C THR A 123 -29.80 6.24 2.51
N GLN A 124 -29.39 7.13 3.43
CA GLN A 124 -28.62 6.89 4.66
C GLN A 124 -27.29 6.12 4.55
N GLY A 125 -26.23 6.89 4.30
CA GLY A 125 -24.83 6.46 4.45
C GLY A 125 -23.86 7.52 3.93
N ALA A 126 -24.15 8.80 4.17
CA ALA A 126 -23.29 9.88 3.70
C ALA A 126 -22.03 9.96 4.58
N LEU A 127 -20.91 9.43 4.07
CA LEU A 127 -19.59 9.85 4.54
C LEU A 127 -19.49 11.39 4.44
N PRO A 128 -18.89 12.06 5.42
CA PRO A 128 -18.73 13.50 5.38
C PRO A 128 -17.96 13.88 4.11
N LYS A 129 -18.42 14.92 3.40
CA LYS A 129 -17.68 15.53 2.28
C LYS A 129 -16.32 15.96 2.81
N VAL A 130 -15.29 15.16 2.58
CA VAL A 130 -13.90 15.56 2.83
C VAL A 130 -13.60 16.68 1.86
N SER A 131 -13.58 17.92 2.35
CA SER A 131 -13.00 19.04 1.63
C SER A 131 -11.53 18.70 1.38
N LEU A 132 -11.14 18.52 0.11
CA LEU A 132 -9.76 18.27 -0.33
C LEU A 132 -8.79 19.45 -0.06
N LEU A 133 -9.10 20.33 0.90
CA LEU A 133 -8.26 21.45 1.31
C LEU A 133 -7.81 21.23 2.75
N ASN A 134 -6.68 20.54 2.91
CA ASN A 134 -5.56 20.92 3.78
C ASN A 134 -4.62 19.72 4.00
N TYR A 135 -4.15 19.09 2.92
CA TYR A 135 -2.91 18.34 3.02
C TYR A 135 -1.76 19.34 3.00
N PRO A 136 -0.85 19.36 3.99
CA PRO A 136 0.40 20.08 3.84
C PRO A 136 1.08 19.50 2.60
N ARG A 137 1.36 20.34 1.60
CA ARG A 137 2.04 19.92 0.38
C ARG A 137 3.34 19.24 0.78
N LEU A 138 3.36 17.90 0.76
CA LEU A 138 4.59 17.14 0.73
C LEU A 138 5.39 17.69 -0.45
N ASN A 139 6.52 18.32 -0.14
CA ASN A 139 7.41 18.91 -1.12
C ASN A 139 7.87 17.80 -2.07
N LEU A 140 7.20 17.69 -3.22
CA LEU A 140 7.76 17.00 -4.37
C LEU A 140 9.05 17.75 -4.72
N ALA A 141 10.18 17.17 -4.31
CA ALA A 141 11.50 17.64 -4.68
C ALA A 141 11.52 17.86 -6.20
N LYS A 142 11.77 19.12 -6.61
CA LYS A 142 11.95 19.45 -8.03
C LYS A 142 13.14 18.65 -8.55
N PRO A 143 13.06 18.04 -9.75
CA PRO A 143 14.23 17.47 -10.38
C PRO A 143 15.21 18.61 -10.69
N SER A 144 16.42 18.53 -10.11
CA SER A 144 17.56 19.37 -10.43
C SER A 144 17.88 19.21 -11.91
N THR A 145 17.49 20.20 -12.72
CA THR A 145 17.92 20.27 -14.10
C THR A 145 19.35 20.80 -14.11
N GLU A 146 20.33 19.90 -13.96
CA GLU A 146 21.70 20.20 -14.39
C GLU A 146 21.70 20.26 -15.93
N ARG A 147 21.80 21.47 -16.48
CA ARG A 147 22.24 21.68 -17.87
C ARG A 147 23.54 22.46 -17.83
N ASN A 148 24.62 21.68 -17.97
CA ASN A 148 25.89 21.97 -18.62
C ASN A 148 26.38 23.41 -18.64
N HIS A 149 27.49 23.60 -17.93
CA HIS A 149 28.44 24.68 -18.14
C HIS A 149 28.90 24.77 -19.60
N LYS A 150 29.07 26.03 -20.02
CA LYS A 150 29.72 26.49 -21.23
C LYS A 150 31.23 26.42 -21.07
#